data_AF-A0A2W2FIH4-F1
#
_entry.id   AF-A0A2W2FIH4-F1
#
_cell.length_a   1.000
_cell.length_b   1.000
_cell.length_c   1.000
_cell.angle_alpha   90.00
_cell.angle_beta   90.00
_cell.angle_gamma   90.00
#
_symmetry.space_group_name_H-M   'P 1'
#
loop_
_entity.id
_entity.type
_entity.pdbx_description
1 polymer ?
#
loop_
_entity_poly.entity_id
_entity_poly.type
_entity_poly.pdbx_seq_one_letter_code
_entity_poly.pdbx_strand_id
1 'polypeptide(L)'
;VPDDPALLDGVLAGERGEVWSGVTVGHGESFADLYLWFAGFLPGFCKLAADEGTELAQERKSWFPFGVVRGDSFAYLSVRPALEGRGVEFGARAYGAHGGEAATAMVEQIQAWDERGGTEPGFEYWPTGSAPARFPDDVAVLQKTHGLVAITWPAC
;
A
#
# COMPACT_ATOMS: atom_id res chain seq x y z
N VAL A 1 8.03 7.36 -8.08
CA VAL A 1 7.08 8.23 -8.82
C VAL A 1 6.48 7.35 -9.90
N PRO A 2 5.17 7.38 -10.15
CA PRO A 2 4.58 6.61 -11.26
C PRO A 2 5.29 6.95 -12.58
N ASP A 3 5.58 5.94 -13.39
CA ASP A 3 6.47 6.11 -14.55
C ASP A 3 5.88 7.05 -15.62
N ASP A 4 4.55 7.01 -15.81
CA ASP A 4 3.82 7.91 -16.71
C ASP A 4 2.42 8.25 -16.16
N PRO A 5 2.27 9.37 -15.43
CA PRO A 5 0.99 9.79 -14.88
C PRO A 5 -0.07 10.14 -15.93
N ALA A 6 0.32 10.48 -17.17
CA ALA A 6 -0.62 10.87 -18.22
C ALA A 6 -1.53 9.71 -18.66
N LEU A 7 -1.10 8.46 -18.42
CA LEU A 7 -1.93 7.26 -18.65
C LEU A 7 -3.16 7.22 -17.73
N LEU A 8 -3.17 8.01 -16.65
CA LEU A 8 -4.30 8.10 -15.71
C LEU A 8 -5.32 9.18 -16.10
N ASP A 9 -5.13 9.88 -17.23
CA ASP A 9 -6.07 10.91 -17.65
C ASP A 9 -7.46 10.32 -17.92
N GLY A 10 -8.47 10.84 -17.22
CA GLY A 10 -9.87 10.43 -17.40
C GLY A 10 -10.28 9.11 -16.74
N VAL A 11 -9.38 8.38 -16.07
CA VAL A 11 -9.68 7.06 -15.49
C VAL A 11 -10.80 7.07 -14.45
N LEU A 12 -11.02 8.22 -13.79
CA LEU A 12 -12.09 8.40 -12.80
C LEU A 12 -13.49 8.39 -13.42
N ALA A 13 -13.62 8.53 -14.74
CA ALA A 13 -14.91 8.44 -15.43
C ALA A 13 -15.39 6.99 -15.60
N GLY A 14 -14.52 6.01 -15.36
CA GLY A 14 -14.85 4.59 -15.40
C GLY A 14 -15.59 4.10 -14.16
N GLU A 15 -16.07 2.86 -14.21
CA GLU A 15 -16.64 2.19 -13.06
C GLU A 15 -15.55 1.90 -12.01
N ARG A 16 -15.87 2.18 -10.74
CA ARG A 16 -14.98 1.91 -9.61
C ARG A 16 -15.05 0.42 -9.26
N GLY A 17 -13.92 -0.27 -9.35
CA GLY A 17 -13.76 -1.63 -8.84
C GLY A 17 -13.41 -1.66 -7.36
N GLU A 18 -13.70 -2.78 -6.68
CA GLU A 18 -13.27 -3.03 -5.31
C GLU A 18 -12.82 -4.47 -5.10
N VAL A 19 -11.78 -4.65 -4.28
CA VAL A 19 -11.26 -5.94 -3.84
C VAL A 19 -11.01 -5.85 -2.34
N TRP A 20 -11.50 -6.84 -1.58
CA TRP A 20 -11.42 -6.86 -0.13
C TRP A 20 -10.52 -8.01 0.34
N SER A 21 -9.67 -7.74 1.32
CA SER A 21 -8.58 -8.66 1.68
C SER A 21 -8.99 -9.78 2.63
N GLY A 22 -10.10 -9.62 3.36
CA GLY A 22 -10.42 -10.44 4.54
C GLY A 22 -9.60 -10.11 5.79
N VAL A 23 -8.56 -9.27 5.68
CA VAL A 23 -7.74 -8.83 6.81
C VAL A 23 -8.45 -7.72 7.57
N THR A 24 -8.59 -7.92 8.88
CA THR A 24 -9.29 -6.99 9.77
C THR A 24 -8.37 -6.44 10.85
N VAL A 25 -8.48 -5.14 11.13
CA VAL A 25 -7.75 -4.47 12.21
C VAL A 25 -8.74 -3.87 13.20
N GLY A 26 -8.49 -4.11 14.49
CA GLY A 26 -9.32 -3.56 15.57
C GLY A 26 -9.14 -2.05 15.74
N HIS A 27 -10.15 -1.35 16.27
CA HIS A 27 -9.97 0.05 16.64
C HIS A 27 -8.89 0.19 17.73
N GLY A 28 -7.91 1.06 17.49
CA GLY A 28 -6.78 1.29 18.41
C GLY A 28 -5.60 0.36 18.20
N GLU A 29 -5.72 -0.64 17.33
CA GLU A 29 -4.61 -1.44 16.87
C GLU A 29 -3.77 -0.65 15.85
N SER A 30 -2.45 -0.76 15.97
CA SER A 30 -1.52 -0.09 15.07
C SER A 30 -1.34 -0.92 13.80
N PHE A 31 -1.41 -0.25 12.66
CA PHE A 31 -1.10 -0.79 11.33
C PHE A 31 -0.11 0.12 10.60
N ALA A 32 0.68 0.92 11.33
CA ALA A 32 1.58 1.91 10.76
C ALA A 32 2.71 1.28 9.91
N ASP A 33 3.09 0.05 10.24
CA ASP A 33 4.09 -0.76 9.54
C ASP A 33 3.59 -1.28 8.18
N LEU A 34 2.27 -1.41 7.96
CA LEU A 34 1.69 -1.72 6.64
C LEU A 34 2.15 -0.71 5.56
N TYR A 35 2.30 0.56 5.92
CA TYR A 35 2.76 1.57 4.97
C TYR A 35 4.24 1.40 4.61
N LEU A 36 5.06 0.94 5.57
CA LEU A 36 6.45 0.57 5.32
C LEU A 36 6.52 -0.68 4.46
N TRP A 37 5.64 -1.65 4.70
CA TRP A 37 5.50 -2.85 3.89
C TRP A 37 5.20 -2.49 2.42
N PHE A 38 4.17 -1.67 2.17
CA PHE A 38 3.87 -1.23 0.81
C PHE A 38 5.03 -0.48 0.14
N ALA A 39 5.74 0.38 0.87
CA ALA A 39 6.89 1.09 0.32
C ALA A 39 8.03 0.14 -0.12
N GLY A 40 8.13 -1.03 0.50
CA GLY A 40 9.12 -2.06 0.17
C GLY A 40 8.67 -3.06 -0.89
N PHE A 41 7.40 -3.49 -0.85
CA PHE A 41 6.92 -4.67 -1.56
C PHE A 41 5.77 -4.42 -2.54
N LEU A 42 5.28 -3.18 -2.66
CA LEU A 42 4.24 -2.81 -3.63
C LEU A 42 4.81 -1.90 -4.72
N PRO A 43 5.33 -2.45 -5.85
CA PRO A 43 5.76 -1.65 -6.98
C PRO A 43 4.64 -0.73 -7.46
N GLY A 44 4.98 0.54 -7.71
CA GLY A 44 4.02 1.58 -8.05
C GLY A 44 3.36 2.26 -6.85
N PHE A 45 3.79 1.95 -5.61
CA PHE A 45 3.29 2.60 -4.40
C PHE A 45 3.42 4.12 -4.47
N CYS A 46 2.35 4.82 -4.14
CA CYS A 46 2.26 6.26 -4.22
C CYS A 46 1.37 6.85 -3.12
N LYS A 47 1.48 8.17 -2.94
CA LYS A 47 0.57 8.94 -2.10
C LYS A 47 -0.52 9.55 -2.96
N LEU A 48 -1.76 9.44 -2.52
CA LEU A 48 -2.91 10.09 -3.16
C LEU A 48 -3.30 11.35 -2.39
N ALA A 49 -3.68 12.37 -3.14
CA ALA A 49 -4.31 13.57 -2.64
C ALA A 49 -5.63 13.77 -3.40
N ALA A 50 -6.69 14.08 -2.65
CA ALA A 50 -7.99 14.41 -3.21
C ALA A 50 -8.26 15.89 -2.97
N ASP A 51 -8.55 16.61 -4.06
CA ASP A 51 -8.94 18.00 -4.00
C ASP A 51 -10.33 18.15 -3.35
N GLU A 52 -10.53 19.25 -2.62
CA GLU A 52 -11.80 19.55 -1.98
C GLU A 52 -12.95 19.61 -3.01
N GLY A 53 -14.11 19.10 -2.62
CA GLY A 53 -15.29 19.01 -3.49
C GLY A 53 -15.35 17.77 -4.38
N THR A 54 -14.29 16.95 -4.45
CA THR A 54 -14.33 15.65 -5.14
C THR A 54 -15.08 14.59 -4.32
N GLU A 55 -15.59 13.54 -4.99
CA GLU A 55 -16.21 12.39 -4.32
C GLU A 55 -15.24 11.73 -3.32
N LEU A 56 -13.97 11.59 -3.70
CA LEU A 56 -12.93 11.01 -2.85
C LEU A 56 -12.68 11.87 -1.59
N ALA A 57 -12.80 13.20 -1.68
CA ALA A 57 -12.72 14.08 -0.52
C ALA A 57 -13.95 13.96 0.41
N GLN A 58 -15.12 13.56 -0.09
CA GLN A 58 -16.30 13.30 0.73
C GLN A 58 -16.20 11.96 1.47
N GLU A 59 -15.43 11.02 0.92
CA GLU A 59 -15.23 9.67 1.44
C GLU A 59 -14.09 9.53 2.47
N ARG A 60 -13.50 10.63 2.98
CA ARG A 60 -12.27 10.67 3.81
C ARG A 60 -12.18 9.70 5.00
N LYS A 61 -13.30 9.13 5.48
CA LYS A 61 -13.32 8.12 6.56
C LYS A 61 -13.24 6.67 6.08
N SER A 62 -13.27 6.45 4.77
CA SER A 62 -13.34 5.12 4.14
C SER A 62 -12.09 4.76 3.33
N TRP A 63 -11.05 5.59 3.37
CA TRP A 63 -9.82 5.36 2.64
C TRP A 63 -8.63 6.09 3.27
N PHE A 64 -7.43 5.66 2.90
CA PHE A 64 -6.16 6.23 3.34
C PHE A 64 -5.38 6.77 2.13
N PRO A 65 -4.50 7.78 2.30
CA PRO A 65 -3.83 8.49 1.21
C PRO A 65 -2.70 7.69 0.54
N PHE A 66 -2.88 6.38 0.38
CA PHE A 66 -1.90 5.43 -0.12
C PHE A 66 -2.52 4.60 -1.23
N GLY A 67 -1.77 4.42 -2.31
CA GLY A 67 -2.23 3.71 -3.48
C GLY A 67 -1.11 3.06 -4.26
N VAL A 68 -1.49 2.46 -5.37
CA VAL A 68 -0.59 1.84 -6.33
C VAL A 68 -1.03 2.22 -7.73
N VAL A 69 -0.07 2.63 -8.56
CA VAL A 69 -0.29 2.87 -10.00
C VAL A 69 0.29 1.70 -10.78
N ARG A 70 -0.48 1.17 -11.72
CA ARG A 70 -0.07 0.14 -12.67
C ARG A 70 -0.54 0.53 -14.06
N GLY A 71 0.37 1.07 -14.87
CA GLY A 71 0.08 1.52 -16.23
C GLY A 71 -1.03 2.59 -16.25
N ASP A 72 -2.14 2.26 -16.91
CA ASP A 72 -3.32 3.10 -17.12
C ASP A 72 -4.35 3.03 -15.98
N SER A 73 -3.97 2.45 -14.85
CA SER A 73 -4.88 2.12 -13.77
C SER A 73 -4.25 2.38 -12.41
N PHE A 74 -5.08 2.62 -11.41
CA PHE A 74 -4.61 2.77 -10.05
C PHE A 74 -5.61 2.21 -9.04
N ALA A 75 -5.09 1.84 -7.88
CA ALA A 75 -5.89 1.47 -6.72
C ALA A 75 -5.44 2.25 -5.48
N TYR A 76 -6.34 2.42 -4.53
CA TYR A 76 -6.09 3.10 -3.27
C TYR A 76 -6.63 2.28 -2.09
N LEU A 77 -5.92 2.38 -0.97
CA LEU A 77 -6.25 1.67 0.26
C LEU A 77 -7.59 2.17 0.80
N SER A 78 -8.57 1.26 0.89
CA SER A 78 -9.90 1.52 1.40
C SER A 78 -10.18 0.67 2.63
N VAL A 79 -11.11 1.13 3.46
CA VAL A 79 -11.62 0.41 4.61
C VAL A 79 -13.13 0.30 4.54
N ARG A 80 -13.65 -0.82 5.04
CA ARG A 80 -15.07 -0.96 5.38
C ARG A 80 -15.23 -1.42 6.83
N PRO A 81 -16.36 -1.13 7.48
CA PRO A 81 -16.62 -1.62 8.84
C PRO A 81 -16.53 -3.15 8.92
N ALA A 82 -15.90 -3.65 9.97
CA ALA A 82 -15.78 -5.07 10.28
C ALA A 82 -15.87 -5.31 11.80
N LEU A 83 -15.71 -6.56 12.24
CA LEU A 83 -15.70 -6.95 13.66
C LEU A 83 -16.91 -6.41 14.45
N GLU A 84 -18.11 -6.47 13.85
CA GLU A 84 -19.34 -5.93 14.44
C GLU A 84 -19.23 -4.43 14.80
N GLY A 85 -18.47 -3.66 14.01
CA GLY A 85 -18.22 -2.24 14.22
C GLY A 85 -17.04 -1.94 15.15
N ARG A 86 -16.35 -2.95 15.67
CA ARG A 86 -15.15 -2.80 16.53
C ARG A 86 -13.84 -2.72 15.76
N GLY A 87 -13.88 -2.73 14.44
CA GLY A 87 -12.72 -2.56 13.59
C GLY A 87 -13.09 -2.33 12.13
N VAL A 88 -12.10 -2.49 11.27
CA VAL A 88 -12.23 -2.30 9.83
C VAL A 88 -11.59 -3.47 9.09
N GLU A 89 -12.11 -3.77 7.91
CA GLU A 89 -11.45 -4.63 6.94
C GLU A 89 -10.72 -3.77 5.93
N PHE A 90 -9.47 -4.13 5.63
CA PHE A 90 -8.70 -3.48 4.57
C PHE A 90 -9.06 -4.02 3.20
N GLY A 91 -9.06 -3.14 2.21
CA GLY A 91 -9.24 -3.49 0.81
C GLY A 91 -8.66 -2.42 -0.09
N ALA A 92 -8.94 -2.56 -1.37
CA ALA A 92 -8.52 -1.62 -2.38
C ALA A 92 -9.71 -1.26 -3.27
N ARG A 93 -9.85 0.04 -3.55
CA ARG A 93 -10.75 0.55 -4.58
C ARG A 93 -9.92 1.03 -5.76
N ALA A 94 -10.40 0.82 -6.97
CA ALA A 94 -9.60 1.05 -8.16
C ALA A 94 -10.36 1.66 -9.32
N TYR A 95 -9.59 2.30 -10.20
CA TYR A 95 -10.04 2.92 -11.45
C TYR A 95 -9.09 2.55 -12.59
N GLY A 96 -9.59 2.66 -13.82
CA GLY A 96 -8.87 2.33 -15.04
C GLY A 96 -9.22 0.93 -15.59
N ALA A 97 -8.81 0.67 -16.83
CA ALA A 97 -9.15 -0.56 -17.55
C ALA A 97 -8.60 -1.83 -16.86
N HIS A 98 -7.47 -1.69 -16.17
CA HIS A 98 -6.79 -2.73 -15.39
C HIS A 98 -6.86 -2.44 -13.87
N GLY A 99 -7.87 -1.67 -13.42
CA GLY A 99 -8.04 -1.31 -12.01
C GLY A 99 -8.12 -2.54 -11.10
N GLY A 100 -8.74 -3.62 -11.56
CA GLY A 100 -8.78 -4.90 -10.84
C GLY A 100 -7.39 -5.46 -10.52
N GLU A 101 -6.44 -5.37 -11.45
CA GLU A 101 -5.06 -5.84 -11.24
C GLU A 101 -4.32 -4.98 -10.20
N ALA A 102 -4.53 -3.65 -10.24
CA ALA A 102 -3.98 -2.74 -9.25
C ALA A 102 -4.57 -3.00 -7.85
N ALA A 103 -5.88 -3.26 -7.75
CA ALA A 103 -6.55 -3.57 -6.50
C ALA A 103 -6.10 -4.91 -5.92
N THR A 104 -6.06 -5.96 -6.74
CA THR A 104 -5.57 -7.29 -6.35
C THR A 104 -4.13 -7.21 -5.86
N ALA A 105 -3.25 -6.50 -6.56
CA ALA A 105 -1.87 -6.35 -6.12
C ALA A 105 -1.73 -5.68 -4.74
N MET A 106 -2.55 -4.68 -4.44
CA MET A 106 -2.58 -4.08 -3.11
C MET A 106 -3.10 -5.07 -2.06
N VAL A 107 -4.18 -5.80 -2.36
CA VAL A 107 -4.78 -6.79 -1.45
C VAL A 107 -3.84 -7.95 -1.15
N GLU A 108 -3.13 -8.46 -2.15
CA GLU A 108 -2.10 -9.49 -1.97
C GLU A 108 -1.01 -9.02 -0.99
N GLN A 109 -0.61 -7.75 -1.05
CA GLN A 109 0.36 -7.19 -0.10
C GLN A 109 -0.22 -6.97 1.29
N ILE A 110 -1.51 -6.64 1.43
CA ILE A 110 -2.20 -6.59 2.73
C ILE A 110 -2.20 -7.97 3.38
N GLN A 111 -2.51 -9.02 2.62
CA GLN A 111 -2.52 -10.41 3.09
C GLN A 111 -1.12 -10.89 3.47
N ALA A 112 -0.12 -10.62 2.62
CA ALA A 112 1.28 -10.98 2.91
C ALA A 112 1.82 -10.27 4.16
N TRP A 113 1.37 -9.03 4.42
CA TRP A 113 1.69 -8.32 5.66
C TRP A 113 1.03 -8.96 6.88
N ASP A 114 -0.26 -9.30 6.80
CA ASP A 114 -1.01 -9.94 7.89
C ASP A 114 -0.38 -11.30 8.29
N GLU A 115 0.07 -12.08 7.31
CA GLU A 115 0.78 -13.35 7.53
C GLU A 115 2.09 -13.20 8.33
N ARG A 116 2.71 -12.01 8.34
CA ARG A 116 3.92 -11.74 9.14
C ARG A 116 3.64 -11.50 10.62
N GLY A 117 2.39 -11.25 11.01
CA GLY A 117 1.94 -11.34 12.41
C GLY A 117 2.31 -10.19 13.34
N GLY A 118 2.24 -8.93 12.88
CA GLY A 118 2.37 -7.75 13.74
C GLY A 118 3.71 -7.61 14.47
N THR A 119 4.77 -8.23 13.93
CA THR A 119 6.12 -8.12 14.48
C THR A 119 6.68 -6.73 14.27
N GLU A 120 7.42 -6.22 15.26
CA GLU A 120 8.05 -4.91 15.13
C GLU A 120 9.13 -4.97 14.04
N PRO A 121 9.09 -4.07 13.04
CA PRO A 121 10.08 -4.09 11.98
C PRO A 121 11.47 -3.73 12.50
N GLY A 122 12.48 -4.50 12.07
CA GLY A 122 13.88 -4.20 12.27
C GLY A 122 14.40 -3.23 11.21
N PHE A 123 15.32 -2.32 11.59
CA PHE A 123 15.91 -1.35 10.68
C PHE A 123 17.43 -1.43 10.71
N GLU A 124 18.03 -1.52 9.52
CA GLU A 124 19.48 -1.43 9.33
C GLU A 124 19.81 -0.36 8.30
N TYR A 125 20.81 0.46 8.59
CA TYR A 125 21.32 1.44 7.65
C TYR A 125 22.71 1.03 7.15
N TRP A 126 22.85 1.00 5.84
CA TRP A 126 24.10 0.67 5.17
C TRP A 126 24.61 1.91 4.43
N PRO A 127 25.73 2.50 4.88
CA PRO A 127 26.42 3.54 4.12
C PRO A 127 26.75 3.12 2.68
N THR A 128 26.92 4.12 1.82
CA THR A 128 27.31 3.88 0.41
C THR A 128 28.57 3.01 0.34
N GLY A 129 28.50 1.89 -0.36
CA GLY A 129 29.61 0.96 -0.55
C GLY A 129 29.83 -0.06 0.57
N SER A 130 29.00 -0.07 1.62
CA SER A 130 29.11 -1.06 2.71
C SER A 130 28.02 -2.13 2.70
N ALA A 131 27.00 -2.01 1.85
CA ALA A 131 25.89 -2.95 1.79
C ALA A 131 26.31 -4.32 1.22
N PRO A 132 25.66 -5.41 1.64
CA PRO A 132 25.84 -6.71 1.02
C PRO A 132 25.43 -6.69 -0.46
N ALA A 133 26.00 -7.60 -1.26
CA ALA A 133 25.71 -7.68 -2.70
C ALA A 133 24.25 -8.04 -3.02
N ARG A 134 23.58 -8.75 -2.10
CA ARG A 134 22.18 -9.13 -2.21
C ARG A 134 21.53 -9.17 -0.84
N PHE A 135 20.31 -8.66 -0.76
CA PHE A 135 19.41 -8.87 0.37
C PHE A 135 18.46 -10.05 0.06
N PRO A 136 18.00 -10.78 1.09
CA PRO A 136 16.90 -11.72 0.93
C PRO A 136 15.64 -11.03 0.37
N ASP A 137 14.79 -11.78 -0.32
CA ASP A 137 13.63 -11.22 -1.03
C ASP A 137 12.52 -10.74 -0.07
N ASP A 138 12.60 -11.11 1.22
CA ASP A 138 11.71 -10.66 2.30
C ASP A 138 12.26 -9.45 3.08
N VAL A 139 13.30 -8.80 2.56
CA VAL A 139 13.85 -7.55 3.11
C VAL A 139 13.50 -6.39 2.19
N ALA A 140 12.79 -5.39 2.73
CA ALA A 140 12.52 -4.16 2.00
C ALA A 140 13.79 -3.30 1.96
N VAL A 141 14.24 -2.93 0.76
CA VAL A 141 15.44 -2.12 0.57
C VAL A 141 15.07 -0.75 0.00
N LEU A 142 15.23 0.30 0.80
CA LEU A 142 14.95 1.68 0.43
C LEU A 142 16.26 2.43 0.15
N GLN A 143 16.49 2.75 -1.12
CA GLN A 143 17.66 3.54 -1.54
C GLN A 143 17.58 4.97 -0.99
N LYS A 144 18.71 5.50 -0.52
CA LYS A 144 18.88 6.86 0.00
C LYS A 144 20.08 7.51 -0.68
N THR A 145 20.18 8.84 -0.58
CA THR A 145 21.28 9.61 -1.19
C THR A 145 22.68 9.16 -0.72
N HIS A 146 22.80 8.67 0.52
CA HIS A 146 24.10 8.33 1.14
C HIS A 146 24.21 6.86 1.57
N GLY A 147 23.31 6.00 1.09
CA GLY A 147 23.29 4.60 1.47
C GLY A 147 21.93 3.96 1.18
N LEU A 148 21.59 2.92 1.92
CA LEU A 148 20.27 2.31 1.87
C LEU A 148 19.80 1.96 3.28
N VAL A 149 18.47 1.88 3.43
CA VAL A 149 17.82 1.34 4.63
C VAL A 149 17.26 -0.03 4.25
N ALA A 150 17.61 -1.05 5.02
CA ALA A 150 16.99 -2.37 4.97
C ALA A 150 15.97 -2.49 6.11
N ILE A 151 14.77 -2.96 5.80
CA ILE A 151 13.70 -3.19 6.78
C ILE A 151 13.34 -4.67 6.76
N THR A 152 13.30 -5.29 7.93
CA THR A 152 12.97 -6.71 8.10
C THR A 152 11.73 -6.88 8.96
N TRP A 153 10.89 -7.86 8.63
CA TRP A 153 9.76 -8.30 9.45
C TRP A 153 10.07 -9.72 9.91
N PRO A 154 10.57 -9.89 11.15
CA PRO A 154 10.88 -11.22 11.66
C PRO A 154 9.61 -12.08 11.66
N ALA A 155 9.75 -13.35 11.28
CA ALA A 155 8.69 -14.32 11.48
C ALA A 155 8.54 -14.61 13.00
N CYS A 156 7.30 -14.82 13.43
CA CYS A 156 6.96 -15.25 14.79
C CYS A 156 7.48 -16.67 15.12
#